data_AF-A0A399UIF7-F1
#
_entry.id   AF-A0A399UIF7-F1
#
_cell.length_a   1.000
_cell.length_b   1.000
_cell.length_c   1.000
_cell.angle_alpha   90.00
_cell.angle_beta   90.00
_cell.angle_gamma   90.00
#
_symmetry.space_group_name_H-M   'P 1'
#
loop_
_entity.id
_entity.type
_entity.pdbx_description
1 polymer ?
#
loop_
_entity_poly.entity_id
_entity_poly.type
_entity_poly.pdbx_seq_one_letter_code
_entity_poly.pdbx_strand_id
1 'polypeptide(L)'
;MTSILARIRANGGDVVRHEWRFALRRGRLTQEAVAWVRARWADVCREVWPLFDLWEERAAIMEFDGGLSRADAERAAYAEVAAC
;
A
#
# COMPACT_ATOMS: atom_id res chain seq x y z
N MET A 1 2.02 -13.75 -16.11
CA MET A 1 2.14 -12.35 -15.61
C MET A 1 3.31 -12.28 -14.64
N THR A 2 4.19 -11.29 -14.79
CA THR A 2 5.36 -11.14 -13.91
C THR A 2 4.99 -10.29 -12.70
N SER A 3 5.17 -10.81 -11.48
CA SER A 3 4.92 -10.10 -10.22
C SER A 3 5.73 -8.80 -10.12
N ILE A 4 5.08 -7.71 -9.69
CA ILE A 4 5.73 -6.40 -9.51
C ILE A 4 6.74 -6.48 -8.37
N LEU A 5 6.40 -7.18 -7.28
CA LEU A 5 7.32 -7.35 -6.14
C LEU A 5 8.54 -8.19 -6.51
N ALA A 6 8.37 -9.25 -7.31
CA ALA A 6 9.48 -10.03 -7.83
C ALA A 6 10.43 -9.16 -8.67
N ARG A 7 9.88 -8.27 -9.51
CA ARG A 7 10.67 -7.32 -10.30
C ARG A 7 11.43 -6.32 -9.41
N ILE A 8 10.78 -5.78 -8.38
CA ILE A 8 11.42 -4.87 -7.42
C ILE A 8 12.60 -5.55 -6.72
N ARG A 9 12.39 -6.78 -6.21
CA ARG A 9 13.43 -7.57 -5.51
C ARG A 9 14.58 -7.96 -6.42
N ALA A 10 14.29 -8.36 -7.67
CA ALA A 10 15.32 -8.69 -8.66
C ALA A 10 16.27 -7.50 -8.96
N ASN A 11 15.78 -6.27 -8.81
CA ASN A 11 16.58 -5.05 -8.99
C ASN A 11 17.15 -4.51 -7.66
N GLY A 12 17.07 -5.30 -6.59
CA GLY A 12 17.66 -4.97 -5.28
C GLY A 12 16.91 -3.93 -4.47
N GLY A 13 15.62 -3.72 -4.75
CA GLY A 13 14.71 -2.98 -3.85
C GLY A 13 13.82 -3.93 -3.06
N ASP A 14 13.03 -3.39 -2.14
CA ASP A 14 12.01 -4.15 -1.42
C ASP A 14 10.85 -3.23 -0.97
N VAL A 15 9.70 -3.79 -0.66
CA VAL A 15 8.56 -3.04 -0.12
C VAL A 15 8.22 -3.60 1.24
N VAL A 16 8.28 -2.74 2.25
CA VAL A 16 7.91 -3.09 3.63
C VAL A 16 6.53 -2.54 3.93
N ARG A 17 5.75 -3.33 4.65
CA ARG A 17 4.42 -2.95 5.14
C ARG A 17 4.43 -2.97 6.67
N HIS A 18 3.84 -1.94 7.26
CA HIS A 18 3.50 -1.86 8.67
C HIS A 18 2.06 -1.40 8.78
N GLU A 19 1.15 -2.34 9.08
CA GLU A 19 -0.30 -2.11 9.03
C GLU A 19 -0.75 -1.62 7.64
N TRP A 20 -1.44 -0.47 7.52
CA TRP A 20 -1.82 0.14 6.24
C TRP A 20 -0.73 1.05 5.63
N ARG A 21 0.43 1.15 6.28
CA ARG A 21 1.55 1.96 5.78
C ARG A 21 2.51 1.12 4.98
N PHE A 22 2.91 1.66 3.84
CA PHE A 22 3.84 1.01 2.91
C PHE A 22 5.05 1.90 2.68
N ALA A 23 6.23 1.30 2.59
CA ALA A 23 7.46 2.03 2.27
C ALA A 23 8.33 1.25 1.29
N LEU A 24 8.81 1.95 0.26
CA LEU A 24 9.81 1.44 -0.67
C LEU A 24 11.20 1.53 -0.03
N ARG A 25 11.82 0.38 0.22
CA ARG A 25 13.25 0.29 0.52
C ARG A 25 14.00 0.34 -0.81
N ARG A 26 14.63 1.49 -1.10
CA ARG A 26 15.31 1.74 -2.38
C ARG A 26 16.39 0.69 -2.69
N GLY A 27 17.24 0.35 -1.73
CA GLY A 27 18.38 -0.54 -1.95
C GLY A 27 19.22 -0.11 -3.16
N ARG A 28 19.34 -0.99 -4.17
CA ARG A 28 20.08 -0.74 -5.41
C ARG A 28 19.24 -0.18 -6.57
N LEU A 29 17.97 0.16 -6.34
CA LEU A 29 17.12 0.73 -7.39
C LEU A 29 17.70 2.03 -7.94
N THR A 30 17.75 2.11 -9.26
CA THR A 30 18.06 3.35 -9.99
C THR A 30 16.94 4.37 -9.80
N GLN A 31 17.20 5.65 -10.11
CA GLN A 31 16.18 6.69 -10.04
C GLN A 31 14.99 6.40 -10.97
N GLU A 32 15.27 5.88 -12.16
CA GLU A 32 14.25 5.46 -13.12
C GLU A 32 13.40 4.31 -12.57
N ALA A 33 14.02 3.31 -11.94
CA ALA A 33 13.29 2.21 -11.33
C ALA A 33 12.39 2.70 -10.17
N VAL A 34 12.87 3.65 -9.36
CA VAL A 34 12.03 4.29 -8.32
C VAL A 34 10.85 5.04 -8.94
N ALA A 35 11.07 5.79 -10.03
CA ALA A 35 9.98 6.48 -10.73
C ALA A 35 8.95 5.50 -11.29
N TRP A 36 9.42 4.39 -11.86
CA TRP A 36 8.57 3.30 -12.36
C TRP A 36 7.72 2.68 -11.25
N VAL A 37 8.29 2.44 -10.06
CA VAL A 37 7.56 1.93 -8.88
C VAL A 37 6.51 2.94 -8.40
N ARG A 38 6.87 4.23 -8.32
CA ARG A 38 5.93 5.29 -7.88
C ARG A 38 4.73 5.41 -8.81
N ALA A 39 4.93 5.29 -10.12
CA ALA A 39 3.84 5.29 -11.10
C ALA A 39 2.89 4.08 -10.98
N ARG A 40 3.28 3.04 -10.23
CA ARG A 40 2.52 1.80 -10.02
C ARG A 40 2.24 1.54 -8.54
N TRP A 41 2.27 2.58 -7.72
CA TRP A 41 2.24 2.40 -6.27
C TRP A 41 0.97 1.69 -5.78
N ALA A 42 -0.20 2.01 -6.36
CA ALA A 42 -1.44 1.30 -6.04
C ALA A 42 -1.36 -0.19 -6.37
N ASP A 43 -0.83 -0.56 -7.55
CA ASP A 43 -0.62 -1.96 -7.94
C ASP A 43 0.35 -2.68 -6.98
N VAL A 44 1.41 -1.98 -6.55
CA VAL A 44 2.36 -2.48 -5.55
C VAL A 44 1.65 -2.72 -4.22
N CYS A 45 0.86 -1.77 -3.73
CA CYS A 45 0.12 -1.92 -2.47
C CYS A 45 -0.86 -3.10 -2.52
N ARG A 46 -1.60 -3.26 -3.62
CA ARG A 46 -2.50 -4.41 -3.82
C ARG A 46 -1.76 -5.75 -3.82
N GLU A 47 -0.58 -5.82 -4.44
CA GLU A 47 0.22 -7.04 -4.44
C GLU A 47 0.80 -7.34 -3.05
N VAL A 48 1.17 -6.32 -2.27
CA VAL A 48 1.66 -6.48 -0.88
C VAL A 48 0.55 -6.84 0.09
N TRP A 49 -0.63 -6.25 -0.08
CA TRP A 49 -1.80 -6.49 0.77
C TRP A 49 -3.06 -6.57 -0.10
N PRO A 50 -3.57 -7.79 -0.37
CA PRO A 50 -4.73 -7.99 -1.25
C PRO A 50 -6.01 -7.27 -0.81
N LEU A 51 -6.12 -6.88 0.47
CA LEU A 51 -7.26 -6.13 1.00
C LEU A 51 -7.06 -4.61 0.93
N PHE A 52 -6.01 -4.12 0.27
CA PHE A 52 -5.68 -2.70 0.19
C PHE A 52 -6.84 -1.85 -0.33
N ASP A 53 -7.48 -2.25 -1.43
CA ASP A 53 -8.61 -1.50 -1.99
C ASP A 53 -9.81 -1.50 -1.04
N LEU A 54 -10.11 -2.62 -0.38
CA LEU A 54 -11.19 -2.69 0.62
C LEU A 54 -10.91 -1.76 1.80
N TRP A 55 -9.66 -1.73 2.28
CA TRP A 55 -9.24 -0.81 3.34
C TRP A 55 -9.35 0.65 2.91
N GLU A 56 -8.94 0.99 1.68
CA GLU A 56 -9.02 2.36 1.15
C GLU A 56 -10.47 2.85 1.06
N GLU A 57 -11.37 2.00 0.55
CA GLU A 57 -12.81 2.28 0.51
C GLU A 57 -13.40 2.47 1.91
N ARG A 58 -13.07 1.59 2.87
CA ARG A 58 -13.56 1.70 4.25
C ARG A 58 -13.05 2.95 4.93
N ALA A 59 -11.78 3.30 4.74
CA ALA A 59 -11.19 4.52 5.28
C ALA A 59 -11.90 5.75 4.71
N ALA A 60 -12.18 5.79 3.40
CA ALA A 60 -12.90 6.88 2.78
C ALA A 60 -14.33 7.03 3.33
N ILE A 61 -15.09 5.93 3.45
CA ILE A 61 -16.44 5.95 4.03
C ILE A 61 -16.41 6.47 5.47
N MET A 62 -15.47 6.00 6.29
CA MET A 62 -15.36 6.44 7.69
C MET A 62 -14.95 7.91 7.83
N GLU A 63 -14.15 8.44 6.91
CA GLU A 63 -13.77 9.86 6.86
C GLU A 63 -14.97 10.74 6.47
N PHE A 64 -15.60 10.46 5.33
CA PHE A 64 -16.59 11.35 4.74
C PHE A 64 -18.01 11.14 5.29
N ASP A 65 -18.45 9.89 5.40
CA ASP A 65 -19.80 9.56 5.87
C ASP A 65 -19.82 9.36 7.39
N GLY A 66 -18.72 8.83 7.95
CA GLY A 66 -18.55 8.61 9.38
C GLY A 66 -18.10 9.84 10.17
N GLY A 67 -17.61 10.88 9.49
CA GLY A 67 -17.16 12.13 10.11
C GLY A 67 -15.88 12.00 10.96
N LEU A 68 -15.12 10.91 10.80
CA LEU A 68 -13.85 10.74 11.49
C LEU A 68 -12.75 11.62 10.87
N SER A 69 -11.74 11.95 11.67
CA SER A 69 -10.49 12.45 11.10
C SER A 69 -9.88 11.36 10.21
N ARG A 70 -9.17 11.74 9.14
CA ARG A 70 -8.50 10.78 8.26
C ARG A 70 -7.64 9.77 9.02
N ALA A 71 -6.90 10.22 10.04
CA ALA A 71 -6.05 9.33 10.84
C ALA A 71 -6.85 8.31 11.67
N ASP A 72 -8.04 8.69 12.15
CA ASP A 72 -8.92 7.79 12.89
C ASP A 72 -9.67 6.86 11.94
N ALA A 73 -10.10 7.36 10.78
CA ALA A 73 -10.74 6.59 9.72
C ALA A 73 -9.83 5.48 9.19
N GLU A 74 -8.58 5.80 8.83
CA GLU A 74 -7.60 4.81 8.37
C GLU A 74 -7.36 3.69 9.41
N ARG A 75 -7.32 4.06 10.71
CA ARG A 75 -7.12 3.12 11.82
C ARG A 75 -8.33 2.24 12.06
N ALA A 76 -9.52 2.82 12.07
CA ALA A 76 -10.77 2.09 12.24
C ALA A 76 -11.00 1.14 11.06
N ALA A 77 -10.75 1.59 9.83
CA ALA A 77 -10.83 0.77 8.63
C ALA A 77 -9.84 -0.39 8.66
N TYR A 78 -8.61 -0.16 9.14
CA TYR A 78 -7.64 -1.25 9.30
C TYR A 78 -8.10 -2.28 10.34
N ALA A 79 -8.62 -1.84 11.49
CA ALA A 79 -9.14 -2.74 12.51
C ALA A 79 -10.31 -3.59 11.99
N GLU A 80 -11.20 -2.99 11.18
CA GLU A 80 -12.31 -3.70 10.52
C GLU A 80 -11.79 -4.73 9.50
N VAL A 81 -10.95 -4.31 8.56
CA VAL A 81 -10.47 -5.16 7.45
C VAL A 81 -9.50 -6.25 7.93
N ALA A 82 -8.69 -6.00 8.95
CA ALA A 82 -7.75 -6.98 9.49
C ALA A 82 -8.42 -8.08 10.33
N ALA A 83 -9.70 -7.92 10.70
CA ALA A 83 -10.47 -8.92 11.43
C ALA A 83 -11.23 -9.92 10.53
N CYS A 84 -11.20 -9.73 9.20
CA CYS A 84 -11.78 -10.61 8.19
C CYS A 84 -10.81 -11.72 7.78
#